data_AF-A0A520TU71-F1
#
_entry.id   AF-A0A520TU71-F1
#
_cell.length_a   1.000
_cell.length_b   1.000
_cell.length_c   1.000
_cell.angle_alpha   90.00
_cell.angle_beta   90.00
_cell.angle_gamma   90.00
#
_symmetry.space_group_name_H-M   'P 1'
#
loop_
_entity.id
_entity.type
_entity.pdbx_description
1 polymer ?
#
loop_
_entity_poly.entity_id
_entity_poly.type
_entity_poly.pdbx_seq_one_letter_code
_entity_poly.pdbx_strand_id
1 'polypeptide(L)'
;MKTRRKFLKEVCPTVAFAFFGLSFLEACSTDEAQNDGPNSGGDNDGVGFVQDGNVYTIDLNSSNFSALATVGGWMNGYSLGLQMLFLRISNDTIQAYSNACPHNGTRNLWELNGENFRCNDHGNSYSSNDCSGSSGSLNCYSSLIEGNSLIVTT
;
A
#
# COMPACT_ATOMS: atom_id res chain seq x y z
N MET A 1 10.52 -57.55 -0.67
CA MET A 1 9.41 -58.03 -1.51
C MET A 1 9.18 -57.06 -2.67
N LYS A 2 9.08 -57.61 -3.90
CA LYS A 2 8.66 -57.03 -5.20
C LYS A 2 9.63 -56.08 -5.95
N THR A 3 9.74 -56.33 -7.26
CA THR A 3 10.86 -56.08 -8.19
C THR A 3 10.64 -54.92 -9.20
N ARG A 4 11.75 -54.37 -9.74
CA ARG A 4 11.88 -53.28 -10.73
C ARG A 4 11.29 -53.51 -12.15
N ARG A 5 10.24 -54.30 -12.40
CA ARG A 5 9.74 -54.56 -13.78
C ARG A 5 8.22 -54.78 -13.85
N LYS A 6 7.47 -53.71 -14.13
CA LYS A 6 6.07 -53.61 -14.65
C LYS A 6 5.43 -52.37 -14.00
N PHE A 7 5.56 -51.17 -14.57
CA PHE A 7 4.45 -50.58 -15.33
C PHE A 7 4.95 -49.52 -16.33
N LEU A 8 6.13 -49.71 -16.93
CA LEU A 8 6.53 -48.99 -18.16
C LEU A 8 5.87 -49.61 -19.41
N LYS A 9 4.61 -50.06 -19.32
CA LYS A 9 3.83 -50.60 -20.43
C LYS A 9 2.34 -50.40 -20.18
N GLU A 10 1.83 -49.22 -20.52
CA GLU A 10 0.52 -49.13 -21.17
C GLU A 10 0.46 -47.83 -21.99
N VAL A 11 1.09 -47.87 -23.17
CA VAL A 11 0.74 -47.00 -24.29
C VAL A 11 -0.44 -47.65 -25.01
N CYS A 12 -1.49 -46.87 -25.27
CA CYS A 12 -2.33 -47.09 -26.45
C CYS A 12 -2.45 -45.75 -27.19
N PRO A 13 -1.78 -45.62 -28.36
CA PRO A 13 -1.95 -44.48 -29.25
C PRO A 13 -3.18 -44.74 -30.11
N THR A 14 -4.27 -44.02 -29.84
CA THR A 14 -5.40 -43.95 -30.79
C THR A 14 -5.65 -42.50 -31.15
N VAL A 15 -5.12 -42.14 -32.30
CA VAL A 15 -5.45 -40.91 -33.04
C VAL A 15 -6.89 -41.04 -33.53
N ALA A 16 -7.76 -40.09 -33.21
CA ALA A 16 -8.88 -39.72 -34.06
C ALA A 16 -9.35 -38.28 -33.74
N PHE A 17 -9.27 -37.45 -34.78
CA PHE A 17 -9.82 -36.10 -34.90
C PHE A 17 -11.29 -35.98 -34.46
N ALA A 18 -11.67 -34.87 -33.81
CA ALA A 18 -12.55 -33.83 -34.37
C ALA A 18 -13.43 -33.09 -33.33
N PHE A 19 -13.73 -31.83 -33.68
CA PHE A 19 -14.80 -30.93 -33.24
C PHE A 19 -14.53 -29.93 -32.09
N PHE A 20 -14.51 -28.66 -32.52
CA PHE A 20 -14.73 -27.45 -31.74
C PHE A 20 -16.01 -27.54 -30.90
N GLY A 21 -15.94 -27.07 -29.65
CA GLY A 21 -17.13 -26.88 -28.81
C GLY A 21 -16.77 -26.39 -27.41
N LEU A 22 -17.05 -25.11 -27.14
CA LEU A 22 -16.82 -24.36 -25.90
C LEU A 22 -17.31 -25.08 -24.64
N SER A 23 -16.58 -24.93 -23.51
CA SER A 23 -17.12 -24.55 -22.19
C SER A 23 -16.03 -24.52 -21.10
N PHE A 24 -15.82 -23.33 -20.53
CA PHE A 24 -15.32 -22.98 -19.19
C PHE A 24 -14.03 -23.67 -18.68
N LEU A 25 -12.94 -22.90 -18.67
CA LEU A 25 -11.83 -23.12 -17.75
C LEU A 25 -12.30 -22.77 -16.33
N GLU A 26 -12.74 -23.77 -15.57
CA GLU A 26 -12.75 -23.71 -14.12
C GLU A 26 -11.45 -24.36 -13.62
N ALA A 27 -10.41 -23.53 -13.48
CA ALA A 27 -9.15 -23.93 -12.87
C ALA A 27 -9.29 -23.83 -11.34
N CYS A 28 -9.80 -24.88 -10.70
CA CYS A 28 -9.54 -25.14 -9.29
C CYS A 28 -8.59 -26.34 -9.18
N SER A 29 -7.29 -26.08 -9.41
CA SER A 29 -6.24 -26.96 -8.94
C SER A 29 -5.74 -26.41 -7.61
N THR A 30 -6.27 -26.97 -6.52
CA THR A 30 -5.66 -26.85 -5.20
C THR A 30 -4.40 -27.69 -5.20
N ASP A 31 -3.24 -27.05 -5.11
CA ASP A 31 -2.03 -27.65 -4.58
C ASP A 31 -1.11 -26.51 -4.08
N GLU A 32 -1.00 -26.47 -2.75
CA GLU A 32 0.15 -26.07 -1.94
C GLU A 32 1.15 -25.04 -2.55
N ALA A 33 0.77 -23.76 -2.61
CA ALA A 33 1.75 -22.68 -2.76
C ALA A 33 2.28 -22.30 -1.37
N GLN A 34 3.60 -22.47 -1.18
CA GLN A 34 4.34 -21.97 -0.02
C GLN A 34 3.99 -20.51 0.25
N ASN A 35 3.32 -20.28 1.38
CA ASN A 35 2.99 -18.95 1.87
C ASN A 35 4.21 -18.35 2.57
N ASP A 36 5.03 -17.63 1.81
CA ASP A 36 5.82 -16.51 2.32
C ASP A 36 5.33 -15.22 1.62
N GLY A 37 4.09 -14.84 1.92
CA GLY A 37 3.53 -13.52 1.61
C GLY A 37 3.17 -12.79 2.92
N PRO A 38 3.42 -11.48 3.05
CA PRO A 38 3.21 -10.77 4.29
C PRO A 38 1.71 -10.75 4.62
N ASN A 39 1.34 -11.50 5.64
CA ASN A 39 0.05 -11.40 6.30
C ASN A 39 -0.11 -9.96 6.83
N SER A 40 -0.97 -9.16 6.20
CA SER A 40 -1.41 -7.86 6.74
C SER A 40 -2.79 -7.50 6.21
N GLY A 41 -3.78 -8.34 6.49
CA GLY A 41 -5.18 -7.91 6.59
C GLY A 41 -5.42 -7.43 8.01
N GLY A 42 -4.98 -6.19 8.30
CA GLY A 42 -5.20 -5.57 9.60
C GLY A 42 -6.52 -4.79 9.57
N ASP A 43 -7.59 -5.39 10.08
CA ASP A 43 -8.79 -4.63 10.47
C ASP A 43 -8.40 -3.76 11.68
N ASN A 44 -8.05 -2.50 11.42
CA ASN A 44 -7.81 -1.52 12.48
C ASN A 44 -9.14 -0.85 12.87
N ASP A 45 -10.12 -1.69 13.23
CA ASP A 45 -11.48 -1.32 13.56
C ASP A 45 -11.45 -0.42 14.82
N GLY A 46 -11.33 0.90 14.61
CA GLY A 46 -11.19 1.91 15.66
C GLY A 46 -10.15 3.01 15.44
N VAL A 47 -9.13 2.83 14.59
CA VAL A 47 -8.16 3.91 14.31
C VAL A 47 -8.54 4.77 13.11
N GLY A 48 -9.49 4.32 12.28
CA GLY A 48 -10.03 5.07 11.14
C GLY A 48 -9.30 4.84 9.81
N PHE A 49 -8.61 3.71 9.63
CA PHE A 49 -8.15 3.29 8.30
C PHE A 49 -8.10 1.77 8.17
N VAL A 50 -8.20 1.28 6.94
CA VAL A 50 -7.97 -0.12 6.56
C VAL A 50 -6.81 -0.18 5.58
N GLN A 51 -6.02 -1.25 5.63
CA GLN A 51 -4.94 -1.50 4.69
C GLN A 51 -5.20 -2.81 3.94
N ASP A 52 -5.12 -2.75 2.62
CA ASP A 52 -5.11 -3.91 1.72
C ASP A 52 -3.86 -3.84 0.84
N GLY A 53 -2.86 -4.66 1.17
CA GLY A 53 -1.55 -4.60 0.51
C GLY A 53 -0.89 -3.22 0.64
N ASN A 54 -0.67 -2.54 -0.48
CA ASN A 54 -0.10 -1.19 -0.55
C ASN A 54 -1.15 -0.07 -0.67
N VAL A 55 -2.44 -0.43 -0.55
CA VAL A 55 -3.56 0.51 -0.59
C VAL A 55 -4.07 0.74 0.83
N TYR A 56 -4.17 2.01 1.19
CA TYR A 56 -4.70 2.48 2.46
C TYR A 56 -5.99 3.25 2.21
N THR A 57 -7.07 2.85 2.88
CA THR A 57 -8.34 3.58 2.85
C THR A 57 -8.55 4.21 4.22
N ILE A 58 -8.44 5.53 4.28
CA ILE A 58 -8.50 6.33 5.51
C ILE A 58 -9.86 7.03 5.58
N ASP A 59 -10.59 6.86 6.69
CA ASP A 59 -11.83 7.58 6.95
C ASP A 59 -11.53 9.00 7.46
N LEU A 60 -11.81 10.00 6.65
CA LEU A 60 -11.61 11.41 6.99
C LEU A 60 -12.61 11.94 8.04
N ASN A 61 -13.67 11.21 8.36
CA ASN A 61 -14.57 11.54 9.48
C ASN A 61 -14.04 11.03 10.83
N SER A 62 -13.05 10.14 10.84
CA SER A 62 -12.45 9.67 12.09
C SER A 62 -11.74 10.81 12.80
N SER A 63 -11.91 10.89 14.12
CA SER A 63 -11.30 11.93 14.96
C SER A 63 -9.77 11.92 14.89
N ASN A 64 -9.17 10.76 14.61
CA ASN A 64 -7.72 10.60 14.43
C ASN A 64 -7.18 11.39 13.23
N PHE A 65 -8.02 11.69 12.23
CA PHE A 65 -7.65 12.44 11.03
C PHE A 65 -8.23 13.86 11.00
N SER A 66 -8.76 14.35 12.13
CA SER A 66 -9.35 15.70 12.25
C SER A 66 -8.37 16.83 11.89
N ALA A 67 -7.07 16.61 12.03
CA ALA A 67 -6.04 17.55 11.59
C ALA A 67 -6.06 17.81 10.08
N LEU A 68 -6.67 16.91 9.29
CA LEU A 68 -6.83 17.04 7.84
C LEU A 68 -8.19 17.63 7.45
N ALA A 69 -9.00 18.15 8.38
CA ALA A 69 -10.32 18.68 8.06
C ALA A 69 -10.28 19.99 7.25
N THR A 70 -9.20 20.78 7.38
CA THR A 70 -9.06 22.10 6.75
C THR A 70 -7.80 22.18 5.89
N VAL A 71 -7.83 23.01 4.84
CA VAL A 71 -6.64 23.33 4.02
C VAL A 71 -5.52 23.87 4.92
N GLY A 72 -4.29 23.39 4.68
CA GLY A 72 -3.11 23.65 5.52
C GLY A 72 -2.98 22.71 6.72
N GLY A 73 -4.03 21.93 7.02
CA GLY A 73 -3.99 20.90 8.03
C GLY A 73 -3.02 19.76 7.66
N TRP A 74 -2.22 19.31 8.62
CA TRP A 74 -1.22 18.28 8.40
C TRP A 74 -1.11 17.37 9.62
N MET A 75 -0.61 16.15 9.41
CA MET A 75 -0.30 15.24 10.50
C MET A 75 0.75 14.20 10.10
N ASN A 76 1.36 13.59 11.11
CA ASN A 76 2.18 12.39 10.95
C ASN A 76 1.38 11.17 11.42
N GLY A 77 1.12 10.24 10.51
CA GLY A 77 0.35 9.02 10.79
C GLY A 77 1.10 7.98 11.64
N TYR A 78 2.39 8.22 11.96
CA TYR A 78 3.25 7.23 12.61
C TYR A 78 2.69 6.68 13.93
N SER A 79 2.08 7.55 14.76
CA SER A 79 1.46 7.13 16.02
C SER A 79 0.22 6.23 15.84
N LEU A 80 -0.39 6.26 14.65
CA LEU A 80 -1.53 5.42 14.27
C LEU A 80 -1.09 4.13 13.56
N GLY A 81 0.21 3.92 13.34
CA GLY A 81 0.75 2.81 12.57
C GLY A 81 0.91 3.09 11.06
N LEU A 82 0.63 4.32 10.60
CA LEU A 82 0.82 4.73 9.21
C LEU A 82 2.23 5.30 9.01
N GLN A 83 2.99 4.78 8.05
CA GLN A 83 4.35 5.23 7.73
C GLN A 83 4.36 6.45 6.78
N MET A 84 3.49 7.42 7.05
CA MET A 84 3.16 8.50 6.12
C MET A 84 2.96 9.85 6.83
N LEU A 85 3.34 10.93 6.15
CA LEU A 85 2.90 12.30 6.45
C LEU A 85 1.73 12.65 5.54
N PHE A 86 0.83 13.50 6.02
CA PHE A 86 -0.30 14.01 5.25
C PHE A 86 -0.35 15.53 5.33
N LEU A 87 -0.66 16.19 4.20
CA LEU A 87 -0.92 17.62 4.11
C LEU A 87 -2.15 17.87 3.24
N ARG A 88 -3.16 18.56 3.77
CA ARG A 88 -4.30 19.02 2.97
C ARG A 88 -3.93 20.28 2.20
N ILE A 89 -3.62 20.14 0.92
CA ILE A 89 -3.16 21.25 0.07
C ILE A 89 -4.33 22.00 -0.59
N SER A 90 -5.51 21.39 -0.69
CA SER A 90 -6.75 22.02 -1.18
C SER A 90 -7.99 21.36 -0.57
N ASN A 91 -9.18 21.82 -0.96
CA ASN A 91 -10.43 21.23 -0.51
C ASN A 91 -10.61 19.78 -0.99
N ASP A 92 -10.03 19.42 -2.13
CA ASP A 92 -10.18 18.13 -2.81
C ASP A 92 -8.88 17.31 -2.87
N THR A 93 -7.77 17.84 -2.34
CA THR A 93 -6.47 17.18 -2.42
C THR A 93 -5.80 17.13 -1.04
N ILE A 94 -5.49 15.91 -0.60
CA ILE A 94 -4.57 15.64 0.50
C ILE A 94 -3.37 14.92 -0.10
N GLN A 95 -2.20 15.55 -0.02
CA GLN A 95 -0.96 14.91 -0.43
C GLN A 95 -0.45 14.01 0.71
N ALA A 96 -0.06 12.79 0.35
CA ALA A 96 0.61 11.86 1.23
C ALA A 96 2.10 11.76 0.87
N TYR A 97 2.95 11.66 1.88
CA TYR A 97 4.41 11.59 1.72
C TYR A 97 4.96 10.44 2.57
N SER A 98 6.12 9.90 2.18
CA SER A 98 6.91 9.09 3.10
C SER A 98 7.27 9.92 4.33
N ASN A 99 7.07 9.36 5.51
CA ASN A 99 7.55 9.99 6.74
C ASN A 99 8.98 9.60 7.10
N ALA A 100 9.68 8.81 6.29
CA ALA A 100 11.09 8.52 6.52
C ALA A 100 11.94 9.73 6.16
N CYS A 101 12.57 10.36 7.16
CA CYS A 101 13.49 11.48 6.94
C CYS A 101 14.65 11.04 6.03
N PRO A 102 14.84 11.63 4.83
CA PRO A 102 15.83 11.15 3.86
C PRO A 102 17.27 11.03 4.37
N HIS A 103 17.65 11.80 5.40
CA HIS A 103 18.98 11.76 5.98
C HIS A 103 19.31 10.46 6.72
N ASN A 104 18.40 9.98 7.57
CA ASN A 104 18.68 8.85 8.47
C ASN A 104 17.46 7.97 8.83
N GLY A 105 16.32 8.21 8.18
CA GLY A 105 15.12 7.39 8.34
C GLY A 105 14.28 7.71 9.58
N THR A 106 14.59 8.72 10.37
CA THR A 106 13.73 9.14 11.50
C THR A 106 12.31 9.44 11.02
N ARG A 107 11.29 8.88 11.71
CA ARG A 107 9.89 8.93 11.25
C ARG A 107 8.94 9.79 12.06
N ASN A 108 9.33 10.17 13.27
CA ASN A 108 8.42 10.73 14.27
C ASN A 108 8.77 12.15 14.73
N LEU A 109 9.79 12.78 14.14
CA LEU A 109 10.25 14.13 14.51
C LEU A 109 10.00 15.12 13.38
N TRP A 110 8.73 15.35 13.03
CA TRP A 110 8.34 16.23 11.93
C TRP A 110 7.64 17.49 12.42
N GLU A 111 7.85 18.58 11.69
CA GLU A 111 7.16 19.88 11.83
C GLU A 111 6.88 20.42 10.42
N LEU A 112 5.74 21.07 10.21
CA LEU A 112 5.46 21.82 8.98
C LEU A 112 5.78 23.31 9.21
N ASN A 113 6.73 23.84 8.44
CA ASN A 113 7.16 25.23 8.46
C ASN A 113 6.86 25.89 7.10
N GLY A 114 5.68 26.51 6.99
CA GLY A 114 5.18 27.01 5.71
C GLY A 114 4.99 25.84 4.73
N GLU A 115 5.71 25.88 3.61
CA GLU A 115 5.65 24.86 2.55
C GLU A 115 6.78 23.82 2.68
N ASN A 116 7.32 23.62 3.88
CA ASN A 116 8.43 22.68 4.11
C ASN A 116 8.16 21.79 5.32
N PHE A 117 8.36 20.50 5.15
CA PHE A 117 8.48 19.56 6.27
C PHE A 117 9.91 19.59 6.81
N ARG A 118 10.06 19.97 8.08
CA ARG A 118 11.33 19.92 8.81
C ARG A 118 11.40 18.64 9.64
N CYS A 119 12.48 17.90 9.44
CA CYS A 119 12.88 16.76 10.27
C CYS A 119 13.72 17.27 11.44
N ASN A 120 13.15 17.29 12.64
CA ASN A 120 13.72 17.90 13.84
C ASN A 120 14.90 17.13 14.46
N ASP A 121 15.23 15.96 13.93
CA ASP A 121 16.39 15.18 14.37
C ASP A 121 17.71 15.92 14.07
N HIS A 122 17.82 16.50 12.86
CA HIS A 122 18.99 17.29 12.42
C HIS A 122 18.61 18.63 11.79
N GLY A 123 17.32 18.95 11.76
CA GLY A 123 16.78 20.23 11.26
C GLY A 123 16.68 20.34 9.74
N ASN A 124 16.88 19.25 8.98
CA ASN A 124 16.76 19.26 7.52
C ASN A 124 15.31 19.52 7.09
N SER A 125 15.15 20.37 6.07
CA SER A 125 13.85 20.75 5.53
C SER A 125 13.67 20.22 4.11
N TYR A 126 12.46 19.79 3.80
CA TYR A 126 12.08 19.22 2.52
C TYR A 126 10.80 19.91 2.05
N SER A 127 10.78 20.35 0.79
CA SER A 127 9.63 20.99 0.17
C SER A 127 8.41 20.06 0.21
N SER A 128 7.26 20.57 0.62
CA SER A 128 5.97 19.88 0.48
C SER A 128 5.39 20.02 -0.93
N ASN A 129 5.93 20.93 -1.73
CA ASN A 129 5.45 21.23 -3.08
C ASN A 129 6.22 20.46 -4.17
N ASP A 130 7.23 19.69 -3.78
CA ASP A 130 8.02 18.86 -4.68
C ASP A 130 7.88 17.38 -4.28
N CYS A 131 7.48 16.56 -5.25
CA CYS A 131 7.29 15.12 -5.12
C CYS A 131 8.39 14.32 -5.83
N SER A 132 9.50 14.96 -6.21
CA SER A 132 10.58 14.31 -6.96
C SER A 132 11.34 13.25 -6.17
N GLY A 133 11.26 13.25 -4.83
CA GLY A 133 12.05 12.35 -3.99
C GLY A 133 13.55 12.65 -4.01
N SER A 134 13.95 13.79 -4.57
CA SER A 134 15.32 14.27 -4.70
C SER A 134 15.82 14.94 -3.42
N SER A 135 17.10 15.32 -3.38
CA SER A 135 17.67 16.17 -2.34
C SER A 135 16.83 17.46 -2.15
N GLY A 136 16.19 17.59 -0.98
CA GLY A 136 15.32 18.72 -0.65
C GLY A 136 13.82 18.47 -0.85
N SER A 137 13.41 17.25 -1.17
CA SER A 137 11.99 16.85 -1.29
C SER A 137 11.73 15.48 -0.65
N LEU A 138 10.45 15.16 -0.42
CA LEU A 138 10.04 13.84 0.05
C LEU A 138 9.47 13.01 -1.10
N ASN A 139 9.57 11.69 -0.99
CA ASN A 139 8.80 10.80 -1.86
C ASN A 139 7.31 10.97 -1.54
N CYS A 140 6.51 11.24 -2.57
CA CYS A 140 5.06 11.31 -2.46
C CYS A 140 4.42 9.98 -2.81
N TYR A 141 3.29 9.69 -2.17
CA TYR A 141 2.42 8.59 -2.53
C TYR A 141 1.24 9.10 -3.34
N SER A 142 0.67 8.24 -4.19
CA SER A 142 -0.55 8.60 -4.92
C SER A 142 -1.72 8.63 -3.95
N SER A 143 -2.52 9.70 -3.99
CA SER A 143 -3.68 9.85 -3.12
C SER A 143 -4.89 10.39 -3.87
N LEU A 144 -6.08 9.96 -3.43
CA LEU A 144 -7.36 10.34 -4.00
C LEU A 144 -8.40 10.47 -2.88
N ILE A 145 -9.18 11.56 -2.91
CA ILE A 145 -10.36 11.69 -2.04
C ILE A 145 -11.58 11.15 -2.77
N GLU A 146 -12.22 10.14 -2.19
CA GLU A 146 -13.49 9.58 -2.66
C GLU A 146 -14.55 9.69 -1.56
N GLY A 147 -15.46 10.66 -1.72
CA GLY A 147 -16.45 10.98 -0.70
C GLY A 147 -15.78 11.39 0.61
N ASN A 148 -15.88 10.54 1.63
CA ASN A 148 -15.28 10.74 2.95
C ASN A 148 -14.01 9.91 3.18
N SER A 149 -13.54 9.18 2.18
CA SER A 149 -12.33 8.38 2.27
C SER A 149 -11.17 9.08 1.56
N LEU A 150 -9.99 8.97 2.14
CA LEU A 150 -8.72 9.22 1.48
C LEU A 150 -8.09 7.87 1.14
N ILE A 151 -7.97 7.58 -0.15
CA ILE A 151 -7.29 6.39 -0.67
C ILE A 151 -5.85 6.78 -0.95
N VAL A 152 -4.90 5.99 -0.46
CA VAL A 152 -3.47 6.21 -0.69
C VAL A 152 -2.80 4.93 -1.15
N THR A 153 -2.01 5.01 -2.22
CA THR A 153 -1.23 3.89 -2.76
C THR A 153 0.26 4.19 -2.63
N THR A 154 0.97 3.32 -1.90
CA THR A 154 2.42 3.42 -1.67
C THR A 154 3.25 2.63 -2.65
#